data_AF-A0A1H6Z2G5-F1
#
_entry.id   AF-A0A1H6Z2G5-F1
#
_cell.length_a   1.000
_cell.length_b   1.000
_cell.length_c   1.000
_cell.angle_alpha   90.00
_cell.angle_beta   90.00
_cell.angle_gamma   90.00
#
_symmetry.space_group_name_H-M   'P 1'
#
loop_
_entity.id
_entity.type
_entity.pdbx_description
1 polymer ?
#
loop_
_entity_poly.entity_id
_entity_poly.type
_entity_poly.pdbx_seq_one_letter_code
_entity_poly.pdbx_strand_id
1 'polypeptide(L)'
;MPNFSNSLVSRFLMVWTAALLLGPLAIAASDAPSFEKGEDYGAVRAKMIKAGWKPFHAPDADTCGSGDSRCTGRPEMVACAGTGLANCKFLWKKGARMLALCTAGELTARLDVVCQP
;
A
#
# COMPACT_ATOMS: atom_id res chain seq x y z
N MET A 1 32.65 -63.25 -43.10
CA MET A 1 32.86 -61.82 -42.76
C MET A 1 32.18 -61.57 -41.42
N PRO A 2 32.91 -61.17 -40.36
CA PRO A 2 32.31 -60.91 -39.06
C PRO A 2 31.66 -59.53 -39.08
N ASN A 3 30.48 -59.38 -38.49
CA ASN A 3 29.95 -58.06 -38.18
C ASN A 3 29.79 -57.91 -36.67
N PHE A 4 30.36 -56.81 -36.20
CA PHE A 4 30.63 -56.47 -34.84
C PHE A 4 29.36 -56.21 -34.03
N SER A 5 29.37 -56.75 -32.81
CA SER A 5 28.57 -56.30 -31.68
C SER A 5 28.81 -54.82 -31.40
N ASN A 6 27.74 -54.03 -31.21
CA ASN A 6 27.74 -52.79 -30.45
C ASN A 6 26.46 -52.78 -29.59
N SER A 7 26.58 -53.10 -28.30
CA SER A 7 26.84 -52.14 -27.21
C SER A 7 25.59 -51.28 -26.97
N LEU A 8 24.70 -51.73 -26.09
CA LEU A 8 24.69 -51.46 -24.64
C LEU A 8 24.13 -50.07 -24.29
N VAL A 9 23.19 -50.11 -23.35
CA VAL A 9 22.77 -49.03 -22.44
C VAL A 9 21.72 -48.06 -23.00
N SER A 10 20.48 -48.46 -22.76
CA SER A 10 19.38 -47.57 -22.35
C SER A 10 19.90 -46.35 -21.56
N ARG A 11 19.80 -45.15 -22.12
CA ARG A 11 19.96 -43.91 -21.36
C ARG A 11 18.74 -43.04 -21.54
N PHE A 12 17.78 -43.31 -20.66
CA PHE A 12 16.94 -42.34 -19.96
C PHE A 12 16.42 -41.16 -20.79
N LEU A 13 15.13 -41.27 -21.11
CA LEU A 13 14.17 -40.18 -21.25
C LEU A 13 14.59 -38.93 -20.44
N MET A 14 15.21 -37.95 -21.09
CA MET A 14 15.25 -36.57 -20.59
C MET A 14 14.06 -35.82 -21.19
N VAL A 15 12.86 -36.12 -20.68
CA VAL A 15 11.74 -35.19 -20.78
C VAL A 15 12.00 -34.14 -19.71
N TRP A 16 12.57 -33.00 -20.10
CA TRP A 16 12.66 -31.82 -19.24
C TRP A 16 11.24 -31.29 -19.01
N THR A 17 10.53 -31.84 -18.04
CA THR A 17 9.31 -31.23 -17.51
C THR A 17 9.71 -29.95 -16.80
N ALA A 18 9.70 -28.84 -17.55
CA ALA A 18 9.62 -27.50 -16.97
C ALA A 18 8.24 -27.37 -16.32
N ALA A 19 8.09 -27.92 -15.11
CA ALA A 19 6.96 -27.66 -14.25
C ALA A 19 7.05 -26.19 -13.82
N LEU A 20 6.42 -25.31 -14.62
CA LEU A 20 6.14 -23.93 -14.24
C LEU A 20 5.40 -23.97 -12.90
N LEU A 21 6.08 -23.53 -11.84
CA LEU A 21 5.53 -23.25 -10.53
C LEU A 21 4.52 -22.10 -10.66
N LEU A 22 3.28 -22.41 -11.06
CA LEU A 22 2.13 -21.53 -10.89
C LEU A 22 1.77 -21.52 -9.40
N GLY A 23 2.58 -20.82 -8.60
CA GLY A 23 2.24 -20.49 -7.22
C GLY A 23 1.03 -19.55 -7.19
N PRO A 24 0.12 -19.68 -6.21
CA PRO A 24 -1.02 -18.80 -6.11
C PRO A 24 -0.54 -17.36 -5.87
N LEU A 25 -0.88 -16.46 -6.78
CA LEU A 25 -0.83 -15.02 -6.54
C LEU A 25 -1.84 -14.72 -5.42
N ALA A 26 -1.38 -14.71 -4.18
CA ALA A 26 -2.16 -14.19 -3.08
C ALA A 26 -2.38 -12.70 -3.34
N ILE A 27 -3.57 -12.35 -3.87
CA ILE A 27 -4.03 -10.98 -3.97
C ILE A 27 -4.14 -10.48 -2.54
N ALA A 28 -3.15 -9.69 -2.11
CA ALA A 28 -3.15 -9.08 -0.79
C ALA A 28 -4.36 -8.15 -0.72
N ALA A 29 -5.41 -8.57 -0.01
CA ALA A 29 -6.50 -7.70 0.35
C ALA A 29 -5.93 -6.48 1.09
N SER A 30 -6.41 -5.28 0.75
CA SER A 30 -6.01 -4.06 1.43
C SER A 30 -6.33 -4.19 2.92
N ASP A 31 -5.29 -4.36 3.74
CA ASP A 31 -5.38 -4.46 5.22
C ASP A 31 -5.70 -3.10 5.89
N ALA A 32 -6.25 -2.18 5.10
CA ALA A 32 -6.83 -0.94 5.57
C ALA A 32 -8.27 -1.24 6.07
N PRO A 33 -8.71 -0.61 7.16
CA PRO A 33 -10.10 -0.70 7.58
C PRO A 33 -11.04 -0.12 6.50
N SER A 34 -12.30 -0.52 6.53
CA SER A 34 -13.31 0.07 5.66
C SER A 34 -13.61 1.51 6.07
N PHE A 35 -13.74 2.39 5.09
CA PHE A 35 -14.06 3.79 5.27
C PHE A 35 -15.28 4.18 4.45
N GLU A 36 -15.96 5.23 4.90
CA GLU A 36 -16.99 5.90 4.12
C GLU A 36 -16.40 7.15 3.47
N LYS A 37 -16.78 7.40 2.22
CA LYS A 37 -16.46 8.68 1.57
C LYS A 37 -17.15 9.81 2.34
N GLY A 38 -16.42 10.87 2.64
CA GLY A 38 -16.88 12.00 3.45
C GLY A 38 -16.72 11.82 4.97
N GLU A 39 -16.23 10.66 5.41
CA GLU A 39 -15.98 10.39 6.83
C GLU A 39 -14.98 11.40 7.40
N ASP A 40 -15.24 11.89 8.62
CA ASP A 40 -14.32 12.79 9.32
C ASP A 40 -12.94 12.13 9.48
N TYR A 41 -11.89 12.86 9.13
CA TYR A 41 -10.54 12.29 9.15
C TYR A 41 -10.08 11.92 10.57
N GLY A 42 -10.60 12.55 11.63
CA GLY A 42 -10.38 12.11 13.00
C GLY A 42 -10.89 10.69 13.27
N ALA A 43 -12.09 10.36 12.78
CA ALA A 43 -12.65 9.01 12.88
C ALA A 43 -11.86 7.99 12.04
N VAL A 44 -11.51 8.35 10.81
CA VAL A 44 -10.64 7.54 9.93
C VAL A 44 -9.28 7.27 10.58
N ARG A 45 -8.66 8.30 11.16
CA ARG A 45 -7.40 8.20 11.90
C ARG A 45 -7.51 7.23 13.08
N ALA A 46 -8.60 7.30 13.84
CA ALA A 46 -8.82 6.38 14.95
C ALA A 46 -8.95 4.92 14.47
N LYS A 47 -9.65 4.68 13.35
CA LYS A 47 -9.75 3.35 12.73
C LYS A 47 -8.38 2.83 12.29
N MET A 48 -7.56 3.67 11.67
CA MET A 48 -6.19 3.31 11.24
C MET A 48 -5.32 2.88 12.43
N ILE A 49 -5.29 3.70 13.49
CA ILE A 49 -4.56 3.39 14.72
C ILE A 49 -5.05 2.08 15.35
N LYS A 50 -6.36 1.90 15.47
CA LYS A 50 -6.97 0.67 16.01
C LYS A 50 -6.62 -0.57 15.17
N ALA A 51 -6.50 -0.42 13.85
CA ALA A 51 -6.10 -1.47 12.93
C ALA A 51 -4.57 -1.73 12.90
N GLY A 52 -3.79 -1.07 13.77
CA GLY A 52 -2.34 -1.25 13.91
C GLY A 52 -1.51 -0.48 12.88
N TRP A 53 -2.11 0.46 12.15
CA TRP A 53 -1.38 1.39 11.30
C TRP A 53 -0.79 2.51 12.16
N LYS A 54 0.46 2.89 11.84
CA LYS A 54 1.18 3.97 12.52
C LYS A 54 1.22 5.21 11.64
N PRO A 55 0.99 6.41 12.20
CA PRO A 55 1.29 7.66 11.52
C PRO A 55 2.73 7.66 11.01
N PHE A 56 2.93 8.01 9.75
CA PHE A 56 4.26 8.09 9.16
C PHE A 56 4.55 9.52 8.73
N HIS A 57 5.55 10.13 9.38
CA HIS A 57 6.05 11.44 9.02
C HIS A 57 7.07 11.30 7.89
N ALA A 58 6.72 11.79 6.70
CA ALA A 58 7.60 11.74 5.54
C ALA A 58 8.74 12.76 5.69
N PRO A 59 9.97 12.47 5.21
CA PRO A 59 11.09 13.41 5.29
C PRO A 59 10.85 14.72 4.53
N ASP A 60 10.01 14.68 3.51
CA ASP A 60 9.60 15.79 2.65
C ASP A 60 8.21 16.33 3.00
N ALA A 61 7.69 16.03 4.20
CA ALA A 61 6.40 16.55 4.65
C ALA A 61 6.45 18.07 4.87
N ASP A 62 5.40 18.76 4.42
CA ASP A 62 5.17 20.17 4.67
C ASP A 62 4.99 20.44 6.17
N THR A 63 5.23 21.70 6.56
CA THR A 63 4.84 22.17 7.89
C THR A 63 3.35 22.50 7.93
N CYS A 64 2.64 21.96 8.92
CA CYS A 64 1.25 22.32 9.15
C CYS A 64 1.14 23.83 9.47
N GLY A 65 0.28 24.54 8.72
CA GLY A 65 0.05 25.96 8.93
C GLY A 65 -0.52 26.25 10.32
N SER A 66 -0.10 27.37 10.92
CA SER A 66 -0.65 27.78 12.22
C SER A 66 -2.16 27.97 12.14
N GLY A 67 -2.91 27.33 13.05
CA GLY A 67 -4.37 27.37 13.08
C GLY A 67 -5.08 26.40 12.14
N ASP A 68 -4.36 25.62 11.33
CA ASP A 68 -4.97 24.63 10.44
C ASP A 68 -5.34 23.35 11.20
N SER A 69 -6.63 23.25 11.57
CA SER A 69 -7.19 22.11 12.30
C SER A 69 -7.14 20.79 11.51
N ARG A 70 -6.99 20.86 10.18
CA ARG A 70 -6.95 19.68 9.30
C ARG A 70 -5.66 18.88 9.52
N CYS A 71 -4.55 19.54 9.84
CA CYS A 71 -3.23 18.93 10.02
C CYS A 71 -2.65 19.04 11.44
N THR A 72 -3.19 19.90 12.30
CA THR A 72 -2.65 20.09 13.65
C THR A 72 -2.65 18.78 14.45
N GLY A 73 -1.48 18.40 14.99
CA GLY A 73 -1.31 17.17 15.79
C GLY A 73 -1.34 15.87 14.96
N ARG A 74 -1.19 15.96 13.63
CA ARG A 74 -1.26 14.82 12.71
C ARG A 74 0.09 14.66 12.00
N PRO A 75 1.08 13.99 12.64
CA PRO A 75 2.42 13.82 12.06
C PRO A 75 2.41 13.03 10.75
N GLU A 76 1.34 12.29 10.47
CA GLU A 76 1.12 11.61 9.20
C GLU A 76 0.84 12.55 8.01
N MET A 77 0.61 13.85 8.23
CA MET A 77 0.37 14.80 7.13
C MET A 77 1.63 14.95 6.27
N VAL A 78 1.44 14.86 4.96
CA VAL A 78 2.49 15.09 3.95
C VAL A 78 2.35 16.49 3.38
N ALA A 79 1.14 16.85 2.93
CA ALA A 79 0.85 18.16 2.38
C ALA A 79 -0.64 18.46 2.54
N CYS A 80 -0.98 19.75 2.65
CA CYS A 80 -2.35 20.26 2.58
C CYS A 80 -2.41 21.45 1.62
N ALA A 81 -3.32 21.41 0.66
CA ALA A 81 -3.60 22.53 -0.22
C ALA A 81 -4.29 23.66 0.57
N GLY A 82 -3.79 24.89 0.37
CA GLY A 82 -4.36 26.11 0.96
C GLY A 82 -5.48 26.76 0.13
N THR A 83 -5.79 26.22 -1.05
CA THR A 83 -6.86 26.71 -1.93
C THR A 83 -7.56 25.55 -2.65
N GLY A 84 -8.71 25.83 -3.27
CA GLY A 84 -9.44 24.86 -4.10
C GLY A 84 -10.32 23.93 -3.28
N LEU A 85 -10.07 22.62 -3.35
CA LEU A 85 -10.81 21.61 -2.56
C LEU A 85 -10.17 21.37 -1.18
N ALA A 86 -9.11 22.12 -0.86
CA ALA A 86 -8.41 22.00 0.42
C ALA A 86 -7.92 20.57 0.71
N ASN A 87 -7.40 19.90 -0.32
CA ASN A 87 -7.01 18.50 -0.21
C ASN A 87 -5.83 18.33 0.74
N CYS A 88 -5.84 17.29 1.55
CA CYS A 88 -4.66 16.87 2.33
C CYS A 88 -4.30 15.43 2.00
N LYS A 89 -3.00 15.12 2.04
CA LYS A 89 -2.46 13.76 1.93
C LYS A 89 -1.85 13.34 3.26
N PHE A 90 -2.19 12.14 3.72
CA PHE A 90 -1.69 11.58 4.98
C PHE A 90 -1.09 10.19 4.78
N LEU A 91 0.13 9.95 5.28
CA LEU A 91 0.88 8.71 5.11
C LEU A 91 0.87 7.82 6.35
N TRP A 92 0.67 6.53 6.11
CA TRP A 92 0.54 5.52 7.14
C TRP A 92 1.43 4.32 6.86
N LYS A 93 1.96 3.70 7.91
CA LYS A 93 2.83 2.52 7.82
C LYS A 93 2.35 1.36 8.69
N LYS A 94 2.38 0.15 8.14
CA LYS A 94 2.14 -1.11 8.87
C LYS A 94 3.08 -2.20 8.37
N GLY A 95 4.18 -2.41 9.12
CA GLY A 95 5.28 -3.27 8.68
C GLY A 95 6.01 -2.67 7.48
N ALA A 96 6.12 -3.45 6.39
CA ALA A 96 6.68 -3.00 5.12
C ALA A 96 5.68 -2.26 4.21
N ARG A 97 4.41 -2.18 4.61
CA ARG A 97 3.35 -1.58 3.79
C ARG A 97 3.16 -0.09 4.11
N MET A 98 2.87 0.67 3.07
CA MET A 98 2.54 2.09 3.12
C MET A 98 1.14 2.30 2.53
N LEU A 99 0.41 3.28 3.07
CA LEU A 99 -0.91 3.70 2.59
C LEU A 99 -0.97 5.22 2.64
N ALA A 100 -1.53 5.86 1.62
CA ALA A 100 -1.94 7.26 1.72
C ALA A 100 -3.46 7.41 1.73
N LEU A 101 -3.92 8.34 2.56
CA LEU A 101 -5.31 8.77 2.61
C LEU A 101 -5.36 10.21 2.12
N CYS A 102 -6.20 10.46 1.12
CA CYS A 102 -6.45 11.78 0.58
C CYS A 102 -7.81 12.27 1.05
N THR A 103 -7.83 13.47 1.63
CA THR A 103 -9.04 14.12 2.14
C THR A 103 -9.33 15.38 1.35
N ALA A 104 -10.55 15.90 1.45
CA ALA A 104 -10.95 17.23 0.99
C ALA A 104 -11.68 17.98 2.11
N GLY A 105 -11.78 19.32 1.99
CA GLY A 105 -12.55 20.18 2.87
C GLY A 105 -11.73 21.25 3.59
N GLU A 106 -12.19 22.50 3.53
CA GLU A 106 -11.49 23.71 4.01
C GLU A 106 -11.37 23.81 5.53
N LEU A 107 -12.44 23.49 6.26
CA LEU A 107 -12.48 23.61 7.73
C LEU A 107 -12.28 22.27 8.45
N THR A 108 -12.65 21.19 7.77
CA THR A 108 -12.60 19.82 8.32
C THR A 108 -12.15 18.88 7.22
N ALA A 109 -11.06 18.14 7.46
CA ALA A 109 -10.61 17.12 6.55
C ALA A 109 -11.58 15.93 6.55
N ARG A 110 -12.12 15.60 5.38
CA ARG A 110 -13.01 14.45 5.17
C ARG A 110 -12.40 13.52 4.15
N LEU A 111 -12.42 12.21 4.42
CA LEU A 111 -11.85 11.24 3.50
C LEU A 111 -12.53 11.32 2.14
N ASP A 112 -11.74 11.50 1.09
CA ASP A 112 -12.21 11.39 -0.28
C ASP A 112 -11.88 10.02 -0.84
N VAL A 113 -10.61 9.61 -0.73
CA VAL A 113 -10.12 8.37 -1.32
C VAL A 113 -8.83 7.85 -0.66
N VAL A 114 -8.60 6.54 -0.75
CA VAL A 114 -7.27 5.94 -0.56
C VAL A 114 -6.43 6.24 -1.80
N CYS A 115 -5.34 6.98 -1.66
CA CYS A 115 -4.52 7.43 -2.77
C CYS A 115 -3.12 6.80 -2.77
N GLN A 116 -2.35 7.07 -3.82
CA GLN A 116 -0.99 6.54 -3.92
C GLN A 116 -0.07 7.19 -2.86
N PRO A 117 0.70 6.37 -2.10
CA PRO A 117 1.64 6.85 -1.11
C PRO A 117 2.73 7.76 -1.69
#